data_AF-A0A496C646-F1
#
_entry.id   AF-A0A496C646-F1
#
_cell.length_a   1.000
_cell.length_b   1.000
_cell.length_c   1.000
_cell.angle_alpha   90.00
_cell.angle_beta   90.00
_cell.angle_gamma   90.00
#
_symmetry.space_group_name_H-M   'P 1'
#
loop_
_entity.id
_entity.type
_entity.pdbx_description
1 polymer ?
#
loop_
_entity_poly.entity_id
_entity_poly.type
_entity_poly.pdbx_seq_one_letter_code
_entity_poly.pdbx_strand_id
1 'polypeptide(L)'
;MRFKRYILLSLVLCGLVACSDDNTIEIPEAPVLEKAQLALAIKSEKGAMTKAGEEATPTDADVNTLTVGVFGTGWSMVYTVSGEDITTSTSTDVTTQEIGPKEVYAGAAEVVVVANASANVQAALANAGTKDAFLATVIKLEEETLKKGLTMSSEVLTVTLVANTTNCIGYSTKQGDDITVGGQAGKEIYGAGPVRLVRDVASIALASAEIDNLNNANYISKDFVLKEVFIASAKGVSCVASASNWGGIEKTFDFTNTGFGYSNYMVGKEFSGSPNIDEGSYKKGTQTKRDELAKAHTKDNTALNHEFYVYENKLGEIAEADKASANRDYANHTLLIVKGDYTYLPNGLADTETNYVKKENCYYAIPVGAEVTIDGKKEESFYVRRNYKYAISLTIIGPGSEIPYDPMISANVSASVKVEPWNVKTIHEEVE
;
A
#
# COMPACT_ATOMS: atom_id res chain seq x y z
N MET A 1 -19.27 69.67 47.88
CA MET A 1 -18.31 68.55 48.01
C MET A 1 -17.85 68.18 46.60
N ARG A 2 -16.62 68.57 46.22
CA ARG A 2 -15.39 67.73 46.13
C ARG A 2 -15.40 66.86 44.84
N PHE A 3 -14.86 67.30 43.68
CA PHE A 3 -13.45 67.53 43.30
C PHE A 3 -12.48 66.41 43.71
N LYS A 4 -11.92 65.70 42.71
CA LYS A 4 -10.52 65.25 42.53
C LYS A 4 -10.46 64.19 41.40
N ARG A 5 -9.57 64.19 40.40
CA ARG A 5 -8.49 65.10 39.97
C ARG A 5 -8.01 64.59 38.59
N TYR A 6 -7.98 65.48 37.59
CA TYR A 6 -7.06 65.45 36.45
C TYR A 6 -5.70 65.96 36.92
N ILE A 7 -4.57 65.34 36.53
CA ILE A 7 -3.24 65.98 36.34
C ILE A 7 -2.47 65.12 35.29
N LEU A 8 -2.28 65.53 34.03
CA LEU A 8 -1.37 66.53 33.43
C LEU A 8 0.11 66.12 33.38
N LEU A 9 0.63 66.15 32.14
CA LEU A 9 2.03 66.15 31.73
C LEU A 9 2.93 67.00 32.65
N SER A 10 4.12 66.48 32.96
CA SER A 10 5.30 67.33 33.15
C SER A 10 6.54 66.61 32.61
N LEU A 11 7.05 67.14 31.50
CA LEU A 11 8.44 66.97 31.07
C LEU A 11 9.33 67.59 32.15
N VAL A 12 10.30 66.82 32.65
CA VAL A 12 11.52 67.38 33.23
C VAL A 12 12.70 66.72 32.55
N LEU A 13 13.33 67.55 31.71
CA LEU A 13 14.64 67.35 31.13
C LEU A 13 15.68 67.48 32.27
N CYS A 14 16.35 66.39 32.64
CA CYS A 14 17.60 66.47 33.40
C CYS A 14 18.69 65.76 32.60
N GLY A 15 19.52 66.57 31.94
CA GLY A 15 20.78 66.11 31.39
C GLY A 15 21.76 65.77 32.51
N LEU A 16 22.28 64.55 32.48
CA LEU A 16 23.58 64.21 33.03
C LEU A 16 24.39 63.63 31.88
N VAL A 17 25.41 64.38 31.46
CA VAL A 17 26.48 63.88 30.61
C VAL A 17 27.47 63.16 31.52
N ALA A 18 27.63 61.86 31.33
CA ALA A 18 28.79 61.09 31.77
C ALA A 18 29.02 59.95 30.78
N CYS A 19 30.18 59.99 30.10
CA CYS A 19 30.65 59.00 29.14
C CYS A 19 30.91 57.64 29.82
N SER A 20 30.40 56.54 29.25
CA SER A 20 31.20 55.35 28.90
C SER A 20 30.30 54.30 28.25
N ASP A 21 30.76 53.81 27.11
CA ASP A 21 30.30 52.66 26.32
C ASP A 21 28.89 52.73 25.73
N ASP A 22 28.90 53.11 24.45
CA ASP A 22 27.85 52.91 23.46
C ASP A 22 27.69 51.40 23.18
N ASN A 23 27.28 50.65 24.20
CA ASN A 23 26.77 49.30 24.00
C ASN A 23 25.33 49.44 23.54
N THR A 24 25.14 49.45 22.22
CA THR A 24 23.85 49.08 21.63
C THR A 24 23.41 47.78 22.30
N ILE A 25 22.38 47.85 23.15
CA ILE A 25 21.72 46.65 23.64
C ILE A 25 21.05 46.05 22.40
N GLU A 26 21.74 45.09 21.78
CA GLU A 26 21.11 44.19 20.81
C GLU A 26 20.01 43.45 21.57
N ILE A 27 18.77 43.89 21.38
CA ILE A 27 17.62 43.06 21.71
C ILE A 27 17.77 41.86 20.76
N PRO A 28 18.00 40.63 21.25
CA PRO A 28 18.10 39.49 20.35
C PRO A 28 16.79 39.43 19.58
N GLU A 29 16.88 39.55 18.24
CA GLU A 29 15.73 39.27 17.39
C GLU A 29 15.21 37.89 17.78
N ALA A 30 13.92 37.81 18.10
CA ALA A 30 13.30 36.53 18.37
C ALA A 30 13.58 35.64 17.16
N PRO A 31 14.14 34.42 17.34
CA PRO A 31 14.51 33.59 16.21
C PRO A 31 13.29 33.36 15.32
N VAL A 32 13.32 33.96 14.12
CA VAL A 32 12.26 33.82 13.10
C VAL A 32 12.62 32.60 12.25
N LEU A 33 11.63 31.78 11.89
CA LEU A 33 11.84 30.71 10.93
C LEU A 33 12.30 31.30 9.59
N GLU A 34 13.53 30.98 9.18
CA GLU A 34 14.07 31.41 7.90
C GLU A 34 13.39 30.66 6.76
N LYS A 35 13.05 31.36 5.68
CA LYS A 35 12.42 30.75 4.50
C LYS A 35 13.43 29.96 3.68
N ALA A 36 12.94 28.92 3.02
CA ALA A 36 13.66 28.10 2.08
C ALA A 36 12.69 27.58 1.00
N GLN A 37 13.20 26.91 -0.02
CA GLN A 37 12.37 26.19 -0.98
C GLN A 37 12.78 24.73 -1.06
N LEU A 38 11.85 23.85 -1.43
CA LEU A 38 12.07 22.42 -1.65
C LEU A 38 11.57 21.99 -3.03
N ALA A 39 12.44 21.36 -3.80
CA ALA A 39 12.13 20.60 -5.02
C ALA A 39 12.44 19.12 -4.77
N LEU A 40 11.66 18.22 -5.38
CA LEU A 40 11.77 16.79 -5.11
C LEU A 40 11.57 15.96 -6.37
N ALA A 41 12.46 14.99 -6.60
CA ALA A 41 12.38 14.03 -7.68
C ALA A 41 12.11 12.61 -7.14
N ILE A 42 11.08 11.94 -7.66
CA ILE A 42 10.80 10.53 -7.40
C ILE A 42 11.21 9.66 -8.60
N LYS A 43 11.59 8.41 -8.33
CA LYS A 43 11.88 7.42 -9.38
C LYS A 43 10.57 6.96 -10.04
N SER A 44 10.47 7.07 -11.36
CA SER A 44 9.33 6.54 -12.12
C SER A 44 9.57 5.11 -12.57
N GLU A 45 8.59 4.22 -12.35
CA GLU A 45 8.65 2.83 -12.82
C GLU A 45 8.08 2.63 -14.23
N LYS A 46 7.21 3.54 -14.69
CA LYS A 46 6.59 3.49 -16.02
C LYS A 46 7.63 3.61 -17.15
N GLY A 47 8.80 4.18 -16.87
CA GLY A 47 9.85 4.45 -17.86
C GLY A 47 9.44 5.53 -18.85
N ALA A 48 10.25 5.75 -19.90
CA ALA A 48 9.93 6.70 -20.96
C ALA A 48 8.81 6.18 -21.87
N MET A 49 7.72 6.94 -22.02
CA MET A 49 6.67 6.66 -22.99
C MET A 49 7.18 7.02 -24.40
N THR A 50 7.36 6.04 -25.28
CA THR A 50 7.93 6.26 -26.64
C THR A 50 6.89 6.47 -27.74
N LYS A 51 5.59 6.56 -27.42
CA LYS A 51 4.53 6.80 -28.41
C LYS A 51 3.57 7.89 -27.97
N ALA A 52 3.58 9.01 -28.69
CA ALA A 52 2.53 10.02 -28.62
C ALA A 52 1.38 9.58 -29.55
N GLY A 53 0.17 9.40 -29.02
CA GLY A 53 -1.04 9.27 -29.86
C GLY A 53 -2.12 8.28 -29.42
N GLU A 54 -1.90 7.43 -28.42
CA GLU A 54 -2.96 6.57 -27.85
C GLU A 54 -3.33 7.07 -26.44
N GLU A 55 -4.62 7.03 -26.10
CA GLU A 55 -5.06 7.20 -24.71
C GLU A 55 -4.34 6.14 -23.87
N ALA A 56 -3.38 6.58 -23.05
CA ALA A 56 -2.60 5.67 -22.24
C ALA A 56 -3.55 4.95 -21.27
N THR A 57 -3.68 3.63 -21.42
CA THR A 57 -4.42 2.81 -20.47
C THR A 57 -3.74 2.92 -19.11
N PRO A 58 -4.47 3.22 -18.02
CA PRO A 58 -3.86 3.36 -16.70
C PRO A 58 -3.13 2.10 -16.27
N THR A 59 -1.94 2.26 -15.70
CA THR A 59 -1.08 1.15 -15.27
C THR A 59 -0.88 1.15 -13.75
N ASP A 60 -0.45 0.01 -13.20
CA ASP A 60 -0.15 -0.12 -11.78
C ASP A 60 1.06 0.73 -11.31
N ALA A 61 1.80 1.31 -12.25
CA ALA A 61 3.00 2.13 -12.05
C ALA A 61 2.73 3.64 -12.21
N ASP A 62 1.49 4.03 -12.49
CA ASP A 62 1.13 5.43 -12.71
C ASP A 62 1.22 6.24 -11.43
N VAL A 63 1.82 7.43 -11.52
CA VAL A 63 1.84 8.46 -10.47
C VAL A 63 1.19 9.70 -11.04
N ASN A 64 -0.01 10.00 -10.53
CA ASN A 64 -0.88 11.07 -11.00
C ASN A 64 -0.87 12.27 -10.05
N THR A 65 -0.69 12.02 -8.75
CA THR A 65 -0.59 13.05 -7.70
C THR A 65 0.57 12.73 -6.76
N LEU A 66 1.18 13.78 -6.18
CA LEU A 66 2.20 13.66 -5.15
C LEU A 66 1.87 14.60 -4.00
N THR A 67 1.65 14.04 -2.81
CA THR A 67 1.51 14.77 -1.55
C THR A 67 2.82 14.69 -0.78
N VAL A 68 3.40 15.83 -0.43
CA VAL A 68 4.66 15.92 0.31
C VAL A 68 4.38 16.51 1.68
N GLY A 69 4.78 15.79 2.73
CA GLY A 69 4.82 16.30 4.10
C GLY A 69 6.25 16.64 4.51
N VAL A 70 6.45 17.84 5.04
CA VAL A 70 7.72 18.36 5.54
C VAL A 70 7.54 18.78 6.99
N PHE A 71 8.27 18.14 7.90
CA PHE A 71 8.12 18.31 9.34
C PHE A 71 9.44 18.81 9.94
N GLY A 72 9.45 20.07 10.36
CA GLY A 72 10.59 20.68 11.04
C GLY A 72 10.31 20.93 12.52
N THR A 73 11.31 21.47 13.22
CA THR A 73 11.14 21.81 14.65
C THR A 73 10.17 22.98 14.82
N GLY A 74 8.97 22.70 15.33
CA GLY A 74 7.95 23.72 15.61
C GLY A 74 7.12 24.15 14.39
N TRP A 75 7.27 23.49 13.24
CA TRP A 75 6.48 23.76 12.04
C TRP A 75 6.28 22.52 11.18
N SER A 76 5.20 22.50 10.40
CA SER A 76 4.92 21.46 9.41
C SER A 76 4.30 22.09 8.18
N MET A 77 4.64 21.56 7.01
CA MET A 77 4.03 21.95 5.75
C MET A 77 3.65 20.70 4.96
N VAL A 78 2.43 20.68 4.47
CA VAL A 78 1.93 19.61 3.60
C VAL A 78 1.35 20.26 2.35
N TYR A 79 1.76 19.78 1.20
CA TYR A 79 1.23 20.24 -0.08
C TYR A 79 1.05 19.07 -1.04
N THR A 80 0.11 19.21 -1.97
CA THR A 80 -0.16 18.22 -3.01
C THR A 80 -0.01 18.87 -4.38
N VAL A 81 0.61 18.15 -5.32
CA VAL A 81 0.74 18.54 -6.73
C VAL A 81 0.14 17.46 -7.63
N SER A 82 -0.28 17.86 -8.83
CA SER A 82 -0.91 16.98 -9.81
C SER A 82 -0.79 17.54 -11.23
N GLY A 83 -0.95 16.69 -12.23
CA GLY A 83 -1.04 17.11 -13.63
C GLY A 83 0.23 17.83 -14.09
N GLU A 84 0.08 19.04 -14.65
CA GLU A 84 1.19 19.81 -15.23
C GLU A 84 2.25 20.25 -14.20
N ASP A 85 1.92 20.24 -12.90
CA ASP A 85 2.88 20.52 -11.82
C ASP A 85 3.88 19.37 -11.57
N ILE A 86 3.67 18.21 -12.19
CA ILE A 86 4.58 17.05 -12.15
C ILE A 86 5.28 16.92 -13.49
N THR A 87 6.55 17.29 -13.55
CA THR A 87 7.34 17.19 -14.78
C THR A 87 8.03 15.83 -14.87
N THR A 88 8.03 15.22 -16.06
CA THR A 88 8.78 13.98 -16.29
C THR A 88 10.12 14.29 -16.94
N SER A 89 11.21 13.84 -16.33
CA SER A 89 12.56 13.95 -16.88
C SER A 89 13.12 12.56 -17.13
N THR A 90 13.86 12.37 -18.22
CA THR A 90 14.50 11.09 -18.55
C THR A 90 15.97 11.32 -18.87
N SER A 91 16.84 10.64 -18.12
CA SER A 91 18.26 10.48 -18.43
C SER A 91 18.51 9.10 -19.06
N THR A 92 19.74 8.75 -19.40
CA THR A 92 20.07 7.49 -20.12
C THR A 92 19.47 6.24 -19.49
N ASP A 93 19.30 6.20 -18.16
CA ASP A 93 18.84 4.98 -17.45
C ASP A 93 17.80 5.25 -16.34
N VAL A 94 17.43 6.51 -16.11
CA VAL A 94 16.53 6.90 -15.02
C VAL A 94 15.48 7.88 -15.53
N THR A 95 14.21 7.49 -15.40
CA THR A 95 13.06 8.37 -15.54
C THR A 95 12.62 8.84 -14.16
N THR A 96 12.47 10.15 -13.99
CA THR A 96 12.00 10.80 -12.77
C THR A 96 10.68 11.52 -13.02
N GLN A 97 9.89 11.63 -11.97
CA GLN A 97 8.80 12.60 -11.89
C GLN A 97 9.16 13.62 -10.83
N GLU A 98 9.05 14.88 -11.18
CA GLU A 98 9.67 15.98 -10.45
C GLU A 98 8.63 17.00 -10.02
N ILE A 99 8.80 17.47 -8.80
CA ILE A 99 8.04 18.56 -8.20
C ILE A 99 8.97 19.77 -8.16
N GLY A 100 8.58 20.84 -8.85
CA GLY A 100 9.31 22.10 -8.83
C GLY A 100 9.36 22.76 -7.43
N PRO A 101 10.13 23.83 -7.26
CA PRO A 101 10.34 24.48 -5.97
C PRO A 101 9.04 24.92 -5.29
N LYS A 102 8.84 24.51 -4.03
CA LYS A 102 7.76 24.95 -3.14
C LYS A 102 8.34 25.58 -1.88
N GLU A 103 7.69 26.63 -1.37
CA GLU A 103 8.12 27.33 -0.15
C GLU A 103 8.07 26.41 1.07
N VAL A 104 9.13 26.45 1.89
CA VAL A 104 9.29 25.75 3.17
C VAL A 104 10.13 26.62 4.13
N TYR A 105 10.51 26.10 5.30
CA TYR A 105 11.45 26.77 6.20
C TYR A 105 12.77 26.00 6.32
N ALA A 106 13.82 26.71 6.70
CA ALA A 106 15.15 26.16 6.92
C ALA A 106 15.24 25.35 8.23
N GLY A 107 16.28 24.54 8.34
CA GLY A 107 16.61 23.74 9.52
C GLY A 107 16.45 22.23 9.30
N ALA A 108 16.69 21.47 10.35
CA ALA A 108 16.48 20.02 10.34
C ALA A 108 15.00 19.69 10.09
N ALA A 109 14.75 18.81 9.13
CA ALA A 109 13.40 18.42 8.73
C ALA A 109 13.33 16.94 8.33
N GLU A 110 12.14 16.38 8.48
CA GLU A 110 11.76 15.05 8.00
C GLU A 110 10.77 15.20 6.84
N VAL A 111 11.03 14.52 5.72
CA VAL A 111 10.22 14.61 4.50
C VAL A 111 9.62 13.25 4.16
N VAL A 112 8.33 13.21 3.82
CA VAL A 112 7.62 12.00 3.39
C VAL A 112 6.82 12.32 2.14
N VAL A 113 6.81 11.41 1.17
CA VAL A 113 6.08 11.55 -0.09
C VAL A 113 5.04 10.45 -0.20
N VAL A 114 3.82 10.81 -0.58
CA VAL A 114 2.71 9.90 -0.88
C VAL A 114 2.23 10.16 -2.29
N ALA A 115 2.26 9.15 -3.16
CA ALA A 115 1.67 9.20 -4.48
C ALA A 115 0.22 8.71 -4.46
N ASN A 116 -0.61 9.31 -5.31
CA ASN A 116 -1.97 8.87 -5.61
C ASN A 116 -2.91 8.79 -4.39
N ALA A 117 -2.68 9.58 -3.35
CA ALA A 117 -3.64 9.72 -2.26
C ALA A 117 -5.01 10.17 -2.80
N SER A 118 -6.11 9.60 -2.31
CA SER A 118 -7.46 10.06 -2.66
C SER A 118 -7.71 11.47 -2.13
N ALA A 119 -8.73 12.17 -2.63
CA ALA A 119 -9.05 13.52 -2.17
C ALA A 119 -9.30 13.60 -0.64
N ASN A 120 -9.97 12.59 -0.07
CA ASN A 120 -10.20 12.50 1.37
C ASN A 120 -8.89 12.30 2.14
N VAL A 121 -8.02 11.43 1.63
CA VAL A 121 -6.70 11.17 2.23
C VAL A 121 -5.82 12.42 2.13
N GLN A 122 -5.80 13.12 0.99
CA GLN A 122 -5.08 14.39 0.83
C GLN A 122 -5.52 15.44 1.85
N ALA A 123 -6.82 15.58 2.10
CA ALA A 123 -7.35 16.48 3.12
C ALA A 123 -6.92 16.05 4.53
N ALA A 124 -6.91 14.75 4.83
CA ALA A 124 -6.42 14.24 6.12
C ALA A 124 -4.92 14.47 6.31
N LEU A 125 -4.11 14.23 5.27
CA LEU A 125 -2.67 14.50 5.26
C LEU A 125 -2.37 15.99 5.46
N ALA A 126 -3.11 16.87 4.79
CA ALA A 126 -2.95 18.32 4.94
C ALA A 126 -3.22 18.82 6.36
N ASN A 127 -4.07 18.11 7.11
CA ASN A 127 -4.40 18.41 8.50
C ASN A 127 -3.50 17.68 9.52
N ALA A 128 -2.55 16.86 9.06
CA ALA A 128 -1.62 16.17 9.94
C ALA A 128 -0.59 17.17 10.50
N GLY A 129 -0.79 17.62 11.74
CA GLY A 129 0.12 18.56 12.41
C GLY A 129 1.45 17.94 12.87
N THR A 130 1.64 16.62 12.70
CA THR A 130 2.89 15.91 13.05
C THR A 130 3.18 14.81 12.04
N LYS A 131 4.46 14.41 11.94
CA LYS A 131 4.88 13.26 11.11
C LYS A 131 4.12 11.99 11.48
N ASP A 132 4.01 11.67 12.77
CA ASP A 132 3.37 10.43 13.20
C ASP A 132 1.88 10.41 12.83
N ALA A 133 1.19 11.54 12.95
CA ALA A 133 -0.18 11.68 12.47
C ALA A 133 -0.28 11.52 10.95
N PHE A 134 0.69 12.05 10.19
CA PHE A 134 0.76 11.93 8.74
C PHE A 134 0.96 10.47 8.32
N LEU A 135 1.94 9.77 8.90
CA LEU A 135 2.21 8.35 8.63
C LEU A 135 1.01 7.46 9.02
N ALA A 136 0.34 7.79 10.13
CA ALA A 136 -0.79 7.03 10.65
C ALA A 136 -2.12 7.30 9.91
N THR A 137 -2.17 8.27 8.99
CA THR A 137 -3.36 8.55 8.18
C THR A 137 -3.85 7.29 7.51
N VAL A 138 -5.16 7.04 7.62
CA VAL A 138 -5.81 5.82 7.15
C VAL A 138 -6.12 5.95 5.67
N ILE A 139 -5.64 4.98 4.88
CA ILE A 139 -6.08 4.75 3.50
C ILE A 139 -7.05 3.58 3.44
N LYS A 140 -7.92 3.57 2.44
CA LYS A 140 -8.98 2.58 2.28
C LYS A 140 -8.87 1.84 0.96
N LEU A 141 -9.02 0.53 1.04
CA LEU A 141 -8.78 -0.36 -0.10
C LEU A 141 -9.79 -0.10 -1.23
N GLU A 142 -11.02 0.32 -0.89
CA GLU A 142 -12.07 0.72 -1.84
C GLU A 142 -11.65 1.86 -2.79
N GLU A 143 -10.69 2.68 -2.38
CA GLU A 143 -10.19 3.80 -3.17
C GLU A 143 -9.07 3.37 -4.14
N GLU A 144 -8.48 2.19 -3.96
CA GLU A 144 -7.36 1.70 -4.78
C GLU A 144 -7.84 1.20 -6.15
N THR A 145 -7.53 1.97 -7.19
CA THR A 145 -7.87 1.66 -8.58
C THR A 145 -6.74 2.13 -9.50
N LEU A 146 -6.58 1.47 -10.65
CA LEU A 146 -5.60 1.89 -11.65
C LEU A 146 -5.88 3.30 -12.18
N LYS A 147 -7.15 3.70 -12.28
CA LYS A 147 -7.53 5.04 -12.72
C LYS A 147 -7.07 6.13 -11.75
N LYS A 148 -7.17 5.91 -10.43
CA LYS A 148 -6.57 6.80 -9.42
C LYS A 148 -5.04 6.74 -9.50
N GLY A 149 -4.50 5.58 -9.86
CA GLY A 149 -3.15 5.17 -9.54
C GLY A 149 -3.15 4.53 -8.14
N LEU A 150 -2.37 3.47 -7.97
CA LEU A 150 -2.24 2.79 -6.68
C LEU A 150 -1.50 3.71 -5.70
N THR A 151 -1.96 3.79 -4.46
CA THR A 151 -1.26 4.59 -3.44
C THR A 151 0.15 4.05 -3.21
N MET A 152 1.13 4.94 -3.13
CA MET A 152 2.52 4.59 -2.85
C MET A 152 3.11 5.57 -1.87
N SER A 153 4.12 5.16 -1.11
CA SER A 153 4.80 6.05 -0.17
C SER A 153 6.30 5.85 -0.14
N SER A 154 7.02 6.92 0.19
CA SER A 154 8.45 6.88 0.50
C SER A 154 8.68 6.45 1.95
N GLU A 155 9.94 6.22 2.29
CA GLU A 155 10.39 6.30 3.68
C GLU A 155 10.41 7.75 4.19
N VAL A 156 10.69 7.91 5.49
CA VAL A 156 10.97 9.22 6.07
C VAL A 156 12.42 9.61 5.73
N LEU A 157 12.57 10.69 4.96
CA LEU A 157 13.87 11.25 4.59
C LEU A 157 14.27 12.29 5.64
N THR A 158 15.43 12.11 6.28
CA THR A 158 15.97 13.10 7.22
C THR A 158 16.94 14.02 6.50
N VAL A 159 16.69 15.33 6.53
CA VAL A 159 17.47 16.32 5.81
C VAL A 159 17.70 17.60 6.63
N THR A 160 18.60 18.45 6.16
CA THR A 160 18.76 19.83 6.67
C THR A 160 18.50 20.80 5.53
N LEU A 161 17.40 21.56 5.63
CA LEU A 161 17.01 22.57 4.66
C LEU A 161 17.84 23.84 4.88
N VAL A 162 18.49 24.32 3.84
CA VAL A 162 19.31 25.54 3.86
C VAL A 162 18.41 26.75 3.57
N ALA A 163 18.60 27.82 4.33
CA ALA A 163 17.85 29.07 4.18
C ALA A 163 18.15 29.77 2.85
N ASN A 164 17.16 30.52 2.36
CA ASN A 164 17.26 31.42 1.20
C ASN A 164 17.78 30.74 -0.08
N THR A 165 17.54 29.43 -0.24
CA THR A 165 17.92 28.67 -1.43
C THR A 165 16.90 27.59 -1.76
N THR A 166 16.99 27.07 -2.99
CA THR A 166 16.23 25.90 -3.42
C THR A 166 16.98 24.63 -2.98
N ASN A 167 16.34 23.88 -2.09
CA ASN A 167 16.82 22.59 -1.64
C ASN A 167 16.26 21.51 -2.58
N CYS A 168 17.12 20.66 -3.11
CA CYS A 168 16.75 19.60 -4.04
C CYS A 168 16.91 18.24 -3.35
N ILE A 169 15.89 17.39 -3.44
CA ILE A 169 15.94 16.00 -2.99
C ILE A 169 15.79 15.09 -4.20
N GLY A 170 16.80 14.24 -4.41
CA GLY A 170 16.74 13.13 -5.36
C GLY A 170 17.12 13.48 -6.80
N TYR A 171 17.76 14.63 -7.02
CA TYR A 171 18.28 15.05 -8.33
C TYR A 171 19.72 14.58 -8.58
N SER A 172 20.47 14.28 -7.52
CA SER A 172 21.82 13.69 -7.62
C SER A 172 22.04 12.55 -6.63
N THR A 173 22.98 11.67 -6.96
CA THR A 173 23.53 10.63 -6.07
C THR A 173 24.63 11.16 -5.15
N LYS A 174 24.82 12.48 -5.12
CA LYS A 174 25.81 13.14 -4.27
C LYS A 174 25.27 14.43 -3.69
N GLN A 175 25.34 14.52 -2.36
CA GLN A 175 24.95 15.71 -1.62
C GLN A 175 25.89 16.89 -1.93
N GLY A 176 25.32 18.08 -2.07
CA GLY A 176 26.03 19.34 -2.31
C GLY A 176 26.24 19.71 -3.78
N ASP A 177 25.86 18.83 -4.72
CA ASP A 177 25.91 19.14 -6.15
C ASP A 177 24.93 20.29 -6.47
N ASP A 178 25.35 21.16 -7.40
CA ASP A 178 24.52 22.27 -7.89
C ASP A 178 23.49 21.75 -8.88
N ILE A 179 22.21 22.01 -8.62
CA ILE A 179 21.07 21.54 -9.40
C ILE A 179 20.32 22.75 -9.96
N THR A 180 19.80 22.65 -11.19
CA THR A 180 18.87 23.65 -11.72
C THR A 180 17.50 23.03 -11.89
N VAL A 181 16.49 23.54 -11.17
CA VAL A 181 15.10 23.06 -11.23
C VAL A 181 14.19 24.25 -11.56
N GLY A 182 13.37 24.14 -12.60
CA GLY A 182 12.47 25.23 -13.01
C GLY A 182 13.19 26.56 -13.33
N GLY A 183 14.45 26.50 -13.77
CA GLY A 183 15.28 27.68 -14.02
C GLY A 183 15.88 28.33 -12.77
N GLN A 184 15.67 27.76 -11.58
CA GLN A 184 16.27 28.23 -10.31
C GLN A 184 17.47 27.36 -9.93
N ALA A 185 18.53 28.00 -9.45
CA ALA A 185 19.70 27.33 -8.90
C ALA A 185 19.40 26.83 -7.49
N GLY A 186 19.73 25.57 -7.23
CA GLY A 186 19.55 24.91 -5.96
C GLY A 186 20.68 23.93 -5.66
N LYS A 187 20.58 23.24 -4.53
CA LYS A 187 21.56 22.25 -4.09
C LYS A 187 20.91 20.92 -3.74
N GLU A 188 21.51 19.82 -4.17
CA GLU A 188 21.13 18.49 -3.71
C GLU A 188 21.45 18.35 -2.22
N ILE A 189 20.44 18.07 -1.39
CA ILE A 189 20.60 17.97 0.07
C ILE A 189 20.46 16.55 0.61
N TYR A 190 20.00 15.59 -0.22
CA TYR A 190 19.86 14.19 0.19
C TYR A 190 20.97 13.31 -0.37
N GLY A 191 21.21 13.36 -1.68
CA GLY A 191 22.37 12.74 -2.30
C GLY A 191 22.30 11.22 -2.43
N ALA A 192 21.11 10.62 -2.54
CA ALA A 192 20.95 9.18 -2.76
C ALA A 192 20.20 8.85 -4.07
N GLY A 193 20.14 9.81 -5.00
CA GLY A 193 19.34 9.69 -6.21
C GLY A 193 17.83 9.82 -5.95
N PRO A 194 17.00 9.60 -6.98
CA PRO A 194 15.56 9.85 -6.91
C PRO A 194 14.88 9.05 -5.79
N VAL A 195 13.95 9.70 -5.11
CA VAL A 195 13.20 9.11 -4.00
C VAL A 195 12.41 7.91 -4.51
N ARG A 196 12.56 6.77 -3.86
CA ARG A 196 11.82 5.56 -4.19
C ARG A 196 10.46 5.58 -3.52
N LEU A 197 9.44 5.19 -4.28
CA LEU A 197 8.10 4.95 -3.77
C LEU A 197 7.85 3.44 -3.76
N VAL A 198 7.14 2.99 -2.73
CA VAL A 198 6.73 1.59 -2.56
C VAL A 198 5.20 1.58 -2.60
N ARG A 199 4.58 0.68 -3.38
CA ARG A 199 3.11 0.56 -3.37
C ARG A 199 2.62 0.18 -1.98
N ASP A 200 1.47 0.73 -1.58
CA ASP A 200 0.84 0.40 -0.29
C ASP A 200 0.00 -0.88 -0.38
N VAL A 201 -0.30 -1.33 -1.60
CA VAL A 201 -1.01 -2.58 -1.88
C VAL A 201 -0.06 -3.71 -2.28
N ALA A 202 -0.54 -4.94 -2.10
CA ALA A 202 -0.04 -6.15 -2.73
C ALA A 202 -0.97 -6.58 -3.88
N SER A 203 -0.46 -7.42 -4.79
CA SER A 203 -1.24 -8.05 -5.85
C SER A 203 -1.30 -9.56 -5.64
N ILE A 204 -2.50 -10.14 -5.64
CA ILE A 204 -2.71 -11.59 -5.51
C ILE A 204 -3.40 -12.09 -6.77
N ALA A 205 -2.88 -13.14 -7.38
CA ALA A 205 -3.48 -13.76 -8.56
C ALA A 205 -3.40 -15.29 -8.50
N LEU A 206 -4.43 -15.96 -9.03
CA LEU A 206 -4.39 -17.39 -9.33
C LEU A 206 -3.69 -17.58 -10.68
N ALA A 207 -2.45 -18.05 -10.68
CA ALA A 207 -1.67 -18.30 -11.89
C ALA A 207 -2.16 -19.55 -12.64
N SER A 208 -2.38 -20.64 -11.90
CA SER A 208 -2.89 -21.90 -12.46
C SER A 208 -3.71 -22.68 -11.43
N ALA A 209 -4.63 -23.51 -11.92
CA ALA A 209 -5.36 -24.50 -11.13
C ALA A 209 -5.42 -25.81 -11.93
N GLU A 210 -4.51 -26.71 -11.61
CA GLU A 210 -4.33 -27.99 -12.30
C GLU A 210 -4.79 -29.13 -11.40
N ILE A 211 -5.04 -30.31 -11.99
CA ILE A 211 -5.35 -31.53 -11.23
C ILE A 211 -4.15 -32.47 -11.20
N ASP A 212 -4.02 -33.22 -10.12
CA ASP A 212 -3.08 -34.33 -10.04
C ASP A 212 -3.68 -35.49 -9.22
N ASN A 213 -3.00 -36.64 -9.19
CA ASN A 213 -3.41 -37.82 -8.46
C ASN A 213 -2.47 -38.04 -7.27
N LEU A 214 -3.05 -38.26 -6.08
CA LEU A 214 -2.25 -38.74 -4.97
C LEU A 214 -1.81 -40.19 -5.25
N ASN A 215 -0.53 -40.51 -5.05
CA ASN A 215 0.03 -41.85 -5.33
C ASN A 215 -0.74 -43.03 -4.69
N ASN A 216 -1.43 -42.79 -3.58
CA ASN A 216 -2.20 -43.80 -2.83
C ASN A 216 -3.72 -43.52 -2.82
N ALA A 217 -4.23 -42.67 -3.72
CA ALA A 217 -5.66 -42.40 -3.81
C ALA A 217 -6.43 -43.64 -4.27
N ASN A 218 -7.64 -43.84 -3.72
CA ASN A 218 -8.59 -44.84 -4.19
C ASN A 218 -9.48 -44.30 -5.34
N TYR A 219 -8.99 -43.31 -6.07
CA TYR A 219 -9.62 -42.72 -7.24
C TYR A 219 -8.56 -42.07 -8.15
N ILE A 220 -9.00 -41.69 -9.36
CA ILE A 220 -8.22 -40.95 -10.35
C ILE A 220 -8.94 -39.63 -10.65
N SER A 221 -8.27 -38.50 -10.46
CA SER A 221 -8.68 -37.16 -10.87
C SER A 221 -8.88 -37.13 -12.39
N LYS A 222 -10.02 -36.59 -12.84
CA LYS A 222 -10.39 -36.56 -14.26
C LYS A 222 -10.49 -35.16 -14.83
N ASP A 223 -11.09 -34.23 -14.10
CA ASP A 223 -11.26 -32.86 -14.57
C ASP A 223 -11.48 -31.88 -13.41
N PHE A 224 -11.11 -30.63 -13.64
CA PHE A 224 -11.49 -29.51 -12.80
C PHE A 224 -11.91 -28.31 -13.65
N VAL A 225 -13.18 -27.92 -13.52
CA VAL A 225 -13.73 -26.75 -14.22
C VAL A 225 -13.79 -25.58 -13.26
N LEU A 226 -12.84 -24.65 -13.40
CA LEU A 226 -12.81 -23.40 -12.65
C LEU A 226 -14.05 -22.54 -12.98
N LYS A 227 -14.75 -22.07 -11.95
CA LYS A 227 -15.93 -21.21 -12.08
C LYS A 227 -15.70 -19.80 -11.54
N GLU A 228 -14.95 -19.67 -10.44
CA GLU A 228 -14.81 -18.39 -9.76
C GLU A 228 -13.58 -18.39 -8.83
N VAL A 229 -12.98 -17.21 -8.67
CA VAL A 229 -11.92 -16.93 -7.70
C VAL A 229 -12.33 -15.70 -6.90
N PHE A 230 -12.16 -15.71 -5.58
CA PHE A 230 -12.40 -14.54 -4.75
C PHE A 230 -11.47 -14.47 -3.55
N ILE A 231 -11.36 -13.28 -2.97
CA ILE A 231 -10.56 -13.01 -1.77
C ILE A 231 -11.47 -12.91 -0.55
N ALA A 232 -11.02 -13.42 0.58
CA ALA A 232 -11.63 -13.19 1.89
C ALA A 232 -10.61 -12.65 2.90
N SER A 233 -11.08 -11.96 3.93
CA SER A 233 -10.25 -11.40 4.99
C SER A 233 -9.14 -10.47 4.49
N ALA A 234 -9.39 -9.73 3.39
CA ALA A 234 -8.48 -8.66 2.97
C ALA A 234 -8.63 -7.48 3.94
N LYS A 235 -7.54 -6.95 4.49
CA LYS A 235 -7.65 -5.71 5.29
C LYS A 235 -8.08 -4.56 4.39
N GLY A 236 -9.20 -3.93 4.74
CA GLY A 236 -9.77 -2.81 4.00
C GLY A 236 -9.14 -1.46 4.33
N VAL A 237 -8.24 -1.41 5.31
CA VAL A 237 -7.56 -0.20 5.78
C VAL A 237 -6.08 -0.44 6.00
N SER A 238 -5.26 0.61 5.81
CA SER A 238 -3.82 0.61 6.05
C SER A 238 -3.37 2.00 6.54
N CYS A 239 -2.17 2.09 7.13
CA CYS A 239 -1.44 3.36 7.21
C CYS A 239 -0.99 3.77 5.80
N VAL A 240 -0.85 5.07 5.56
CA VAL A 240 -0.42 5.63 4.27
C VAL A 240 1.09 5.51 4.02
N ALA A 241 1.90 5.39 5.08
CA ALA A 241 3.35 5.38 4.95
C ALA A 241 4.01 4.75 6.18
N SER A 242 5.28 4.38 6.03
CA SER A 242 6.13 3.82 7.08
C SER A 242 7.38 4.68 7.27
N ALA A 243 7.95 4.67 8.48
CA ALA A 243 9.18 5.41 8.75
C ALA A 243 10.38 4.93 7.92
N SER A 244 10.52 3.60 7.75
CA SER A 244 11.59 2.97 6.97
C SER A 244 11.16 2.66 5.54
N ASN A 245 12.12 2.58 4.62
CA ASN A 245 11.88 2.08 3.27
C ASN A 245 11.28 0.67 3.29
N TRP A 246 10.15 0.50 2.61
CA TRP A 246 9.40 -0.75 2.57
C TRP A 246 9.07 -1.30 3.98
N GLY A 247 8.86 -0.42 4.94
CA GLY A 247 8.36 -0.78 6.26
C GLY A 247 6.90 -1.22 6.22
N GLY A 248 6.48 -1.93 7.27
CA GLY A 248 5.10 -2.34 7.45
C GLY A 248 4.17 -1.15 7.68
N ILE A 249 3.01 -1.20 7.05
CA ILE A 249 1.93 -0.20 7.13
C ILE A 249 0.59 -0.82 7.57
N GLU A 250 0.59 -2.12 7.85
CA GLU A 250 -0.56 -2.84 8.38
C GLU A 250 -1.21 -2.14 9.60
N LYS A 251 -2.54 -1.96 9.55
CA LYS A 251 -3.32 -1.52 10.72
C LYS A 251 -3.66 -2.71 11.59
N THR A 252 -3.43 -2.57 12.90
CA THR A 252 -3.87 -3.55 13.90
C THR A 252 -5.38 -3.48 14.10
N PHE A 253 -6.02 -4.64 14.18
CA PHE A 253 -7.45 -4.77 14.48
C PHE A 253 -7.61 -5.24 15.92
N ASP A 254 -8.27 -4.42 16.74
CA ASP A 254 -8.36 -4.62 18.20
C ASP A 254 -9.78 -4.99 18.67
N PHE A 255 -10.78 -4.94 17.78
CA PHE A 255 -12.17 -5.26 18.08
C PHE A 255 -12.77 -4.45 19.24
N THR A 256 -12.27 -3.24 19.47
CA THR A 256 -12.85 -2.28 20.42
C THR A 256 -13.93 -1.42 19.74
N ASN A 257 -14.78 -0.74 20.54
CA ASN A 257 -15.85 0.11 20.02
C ASN A 257 -15.38 1.27 19.12
N THR A 258 -14.12 1.69 19.25
CA THR A 258 -13.52 2.79 18.51
C THR A 258 -12.42 2.35 17.55
N GLY A 259 -12.06 1.06 17.56
CA GLY A 259 -11.00 0.50 16.74
C GLY A 259 -11.53 -0.24 15.52
N PHE A 260 -10.65 -1.03 14.90
CA PHE A 260 -10.96 -1.79 13.71
C PHE A 260 -11.42 -3.21 14.06
N GLY A 261 -12.43 -3.70 13.34
CA GLY A 261 -13.01 -5.02 13.54
C GLY A 261 -13.39 -5.71 12.23
N TYR A 262 -14.33 -6.65 12.30
CA TYR A 262 -14.67 -7.49 11.14
C TYR A 262 -15.17 -6.72 9.93
N SER A 263 -15.92 -5.64 10.11
CA SER A 263 -16.38 -4.78 9.02
C SER A 263 -15.25 -4.03 8.30
N ASN A 264 -14.05 -3.99 8.88
CA ASN A 264 -12.86 -3.41 8.24
C ASN A 264 -12.06 -4.46 7.46
N TYR A 265 -12.38 -5.74 7.59
CA TYR A 265 -12.00 -6.72 6.58
C TYR A 265 -12.98 -6.66 5.40
N MET A 266 -12.47 -6.94 4.21
CA MET A 266 -13.22 -6.99 2.97
C MET A 266 -13.24 -8.40 2.39
N VAL A 267 -14.34 -8.72 1.71
CA VAL A 267 -14.59 -10.02 1.10
C VAL A 267 -15.20 -9.87 -0.29
N GLY A 268 -14.81 -10.71 -1.25
CA GLY A 268 -15.36 -10.70 -2.60
C GLY A 268 -16.79 -11.25 -2.70
N LYS A 269 -17.16 -12.12 -1.76
CA LYS A 269 -18.44 -12.83 -1.77
C LYS A 269 -19.06 -12.89 -0.38
N GLU A 270 -20.35 -12.61 -0.34
CA GLU A 270 -21.21 -12.89 0.79
C GLU A 270 -22.10 -14.09 0.48
N PHE A 271 -22.42 -14.86 1.51
CA PHE A 271 -23.30 -16.01 1.40
C PHE A 271 -24.53 -15.82 2.29
N SER A 272 -25.69 -15.61 1.68
CA SER A 272 -26.97 -15.58 2.39
C SER A 272 -27.61 -16.97 2.38
N GLY A 273 -27.83 -17.55 3.57
CA GLY A 273 -28.41 -18.89 3.67
C GLY A 273 -28.58 -19.39 5.10
N SER A 274 -29.36 -20.45 5.25
CA SER A 274 -29.47 -21.24 6.48
C SER A 274 -29.02 -22.68 6.18
N PRO A 275 -28.00 -23.22 6.89
CA PRO A 275 -27.20 -22.57 7.92
C PRO A 275 -26.37 -21.39 7.38
N ASN A 276 -25.94 -20.49 8.27
CA ASN A 276 -25.03 -19.40 7.90
C ASN A 276 -23.68 -20.00 7.47
N ILE A 277 -23.34 -19.84 6.20
CA ILE A 277 -22.07 -20.28 5.61
C ILE A 277 -21.17 -19.10 5.23
N ASP A 278 -21.53 -17.87 5.65
CA ASP A 278 -20.71 -16.67 5.49
C ASP A 278 -19.59 -16.58 6.55
N GLU A 279 -19.54 -17.55 7.46
CA GLU A 279 -18.50 -17.70 8.48
C GLU A 279 -18.16 -19.19 8.62
N GLY A 280 -16.95 -19.49 9.08
CA GLY A 280 -16.52 -20.83 9.43
C GLY A 280 -15.22 -20.81 10.23
N SER A 281 -14.54 -21.94 10.31
CA SER A 281 -13.21 -22.03 10.94
C SER A 281 -12.14 -21.23 10.19
N TYR A 282 -12.28 -21.02 8.88
CA TYR A 282 -11.29 -20.31 8.04
C TYR A 282 -11.51 -18.80 7.92
N LYS A 283 -12.71 -18.31 8.21
CA LYS A 283 -13.05 -16.88 8.15
C LYS A 283 -14.07 -16.53 9.21
N LYS A 284 -13.76 -15.51 10.02
CA LYS A 284 -14.57 -15.03 11.14
C LYS A 284 -15.20 -13.66 10.89
N GLY A 285 -16.40 -13.51 11.45
CA GLY A 285 -17.20 -12.29 11.50
C GLY A 285 -17.77 -11.82 10.16
N THR A 286 -18.75 -10.92 10.23
CA THR A 286 -19.31 -10.25 9.04
C THR A 286 -18.31 -9.23 8.49
N GLN A 287 -17.88 -9.44 7.25
CA GLN A 287 -16.90 -8.60 6.56
C GLN A 287 -17.62 -7.75 5.50
N THR A 288 -17.02 -6.64 5.09
CA THR A 288 -17.63 -5.74 4.10
C THR A 288 -17.44 -6.29 2.69
N LYS A 289 -18.53 -6.53 1.97
CA LYS A 289 -18.45 -6.98 0.58
C LYS A 289 -17.80 -5.95 -0.34
N ARG A 290 -16.93 -6.42 -1.21
CA ARG A 290 -16.33 -5.65 -2.30
C ARG A 290 -16.27 -6.49 -3.58
N ASP A 291 -17.02 -6.08 -4.60
CA ASP A 291 -17.17 -6.87 -5.83
C ASP A 291 -15.85 -7.02 -6.61
N GLU A 292 -14.92 -6.06 -6.51
CA GLU A 292 -13.60 -6.17 -7.16
C GLU A 292 -12.72 -7.29 -6.56
N LEU A 293 -13.08 -7.84 -5.41
CA LEU A 293 -12.39 -8.97 -4.78
C LEU A 293 -12.96 -10.32 -5.21
N ALA A 294 -13.82 -10.37 -6.23
CA ALA A 294 -14.31 -11.60 -6.84
C ALA A 294 -14.27 -11.54 -8.37
N LYS A 295 -13.92 -12.68 -8.99
CA LYS A 295 -13.80 -12.82 -10.43
C LYS A 295 -14.38 -14.15 -10.89
N ALA A 296 -15.47 -14.09 -11.65
CA ALA A 296 -15.99 -15.25 -12.37
C ALA A 296 -15.01 -15.68 -13.47
N HIS A 297 -14.92 -16.99 -13.69
CA HIS A 297 -14.16 -17.61 -14.77
C HIS A 297 -15.12 -18.09 -15.86
N THR A 298 -15.02 -17.48 -17.04
CA THR A 298 -15.75 -17.87 -18.25
C THR A 298 -14.80 -17.81 -19.43
N LYS A 299 -15.24 -18.32 -20.59
CA LYS A 299 -14.45 -18.31 -21.83
C LYS A 299 -13.96 -16.91 -22.23
N ASP A 300 -14.77 -15.89 -21.99
CA ASP A 300 -14.49 -14.49 -22.38
C ASP A 300 -13.98 -13.65 -21.21
N ASN A 301 -13.90 -14.23 -20.00
CA ASN A 301 -13.49 -13.54 -18.79
C ASN A 301 -12.74 -14.50 -17.87
N THR A 302 -11.41 -14.55 -18.00
CA THR A 302 -10.60 -15.44 -17.18
C THR A 302 -10.36 -14.85 -15.79
N ALA A 303 -10.56 -15.71 -14.78
CA ALA A 303 -10.08 -15.45 -13.42
C ALA A 303 -8.59 -15.78 -13.23
N LEU A 304 -7.97 -16.52 -14.15
CA LEU A 304 -6.53 -16.81 -14.11
C LEU A 304 -5.74 -15.54 -14.42
N ASN A 305 -4.69 -15.29 -13.64
CA ASN A 305 -3.83 -14.11 -13.70
C ASN A 305 -4.57 -12.77 -13.47
N HIS A 306 -5.83 -12.79 -13.05
CA HIS A 306 -6.52 -11.58 -12.62
C HIS A 306 -5.93 -11.12 -11.28
N GLU A 307 -5.44 -9.87 -11.25
CA GLU A 307 -4.81 -9.29 -10.07
C GLU A 307 -5.85 -8.69 -9.12
N PHE A 308 -5.88 -9.21 -7.90
CA PHE A 308 -6.63 -8.62 -6.79
C PHE A 308 -5.69 -7.76 -5.93
N TYR A 309 -6.02 -6.48 -5.78
CA TYR A 309 -5.26 -5.57 -4.93
C TYR A 309 -5.77 -5.61 -3.48
N VAL A 310 -4.85 -5.80 -2.53
CA VAL A 310 -5.14 -5.88 -1.10
C VAL A 310 -4.08 -5.13 -0.29
N TYR A 311 -4.41 -4.68 0.92
CA TYR A 311 -3.40 -4.18 1.85
C TYR A 311 -2.71 -5.31 2.63
N GLU A 312 -1.66 -4.95 3.36
CA GLU A 312 -0.95 -5.88 4.25
C GLU A 312 -1.89 -6.56 5.25
N ASN A 313 -1.65 -7.85 5.47
CA ASN A 313 -2.34 -8.64 6.48
C ASN A 313 -1.44 -9.78 6.94
N LYS A 314 -0.52 -9.47 7.85
CA LYS A 314 0.34 -10.44 8.51
C LYS A 314 -0.28 -10.97 9.80
N LEU A 315 -1.11 -10.16 10.47
CA LEU A 315 -1.59 -10.46 11.82
C LEU A 315 -2.87 -11.31 11.82
N GLY A 316 -3.75 -11.12 10.84
CA GLY A 316 -4.99 -11.88 10.69
C GLY A 316 -5.85 -11.90 11.95
N GLU A 317 -5.95 -10.79 12.68
CA GLU A 317 -6.59 -10.73 13.99
C GLU A 317 -8.07 -11.11 13.93
N ILE A 318 -8.56 -11.73 15.02
CA ILE A 318 -9.97 -12.06 15.27
C ILE A 318 -10.33 -11.64 16.69
N ALA A 319 -11.62 -11.46 16.96
CA ALA A 319 -12.12 -11.21 18.30
C ALA A 319 -11.81 -12.39 19.23
N GLU A 320 -11.55 -12.11 20.51
CA GLU A 320 -11.17 -13.13 21.50
C GLU A 320 -12.19 -14.28 21.58
N ALA A 321 -13.49 -13.96 21.49
CA ALA A 321 -14.58 -14.92 21.56
C ALA A 321 -14.55 -15.97 20.46
N ASP A 322 -13.94 -15.66 19.30
CA ASP A 322 -13.97 -16.53 18.12
C ASP A 322 -12.76 -17.47 18.03
N LYS A 323 -11.72 -17.24 18.85
CA LYS A 323 -10.46 -18.01 18.82
C LYS A 323 -10.65 -19.52 18.98
N ALA A 324 -11.59 -19.94 19.83
CA ALA A 324 -11.81 -21.36 20.09
C ALA A 324 -12.38 -22.14 18.88
N SER A 325 -13.05 -21.45 17.96
CA SER A 325 -13.68 -22.06 16.78
C SER A 325 -12.93 -21.77 15.47
N ALA A 326 -11.86 -20.97 15.53
CA ALA A 326 -11.09 -20.55 14.39
C ALA A 326 -9.88 -21.46 14.17
N ASN A 327 -9.61 -21.83 12.91
CA ASN A 327 -8.30 -22.30 12.51
C ASN A 327 -7.40 -21.08 12.25
N ARG A 328 -6.41 -20.88 13.11
CA ARG A 328 -5.55 -19.69 13.09
C ARG A 328 -4.55 -19.63 11.95
N ASP A 329 -4.33 -20.73 11.22
CA ASP A 329 -3.55 -20.70 9.99
C ASP A 329 -4.32 -20.00 8.84
N TYR A 330 -5.64 -19.86 9.00
CA TYR A 330 -6.56 -19.31 8.01
C TYR A 330 -7.27 -18.05 8.52
N ALA A 331 -8.07 -18.16 9.57
CA ALA A 331 -8.86 -17.05 10.09
C ALA A 331 -7.96 -16.11 10.89
N ASN A 332 -7.85 -14.80 10.61
CA ASN A 332 -8.38 -14.04 9.46
C ASN A 332 -7.22 -13.50 8.59
N HIS A 333 -6.25 -14.35 8.29
CA HIS A 333 -5.30 -14.08 7.22
C HIS A 333 -6.03 -13.98 5.88
N THR A 334 -5.48 -13.19 4.96
CA THR A 334 -6.07 -13.04 3.62
C THR A 334 -6.10 -14.39 2.91
N LEU A 335 -7.27 -14.78 2.42
CA LEU A 335 -7.47 -16.04 1.71
C LEU A 335 -7.69 -15.78 0.22
N LEU A 336 -7.08 -16.60 -0.63
CA LEU A 336 -7.54 -16.80 -2.00
C LEU A 336 -8.39 -18.07 -2.04
N ILE A 337 -9.62 -17.95 -2.53
CA ILE A 337 -10.59 -19.04 -2.56
C ILE A 337 -10.99 -19.31 -4.00
N VAL A 338 -10.89 -20.58 -4.39
CA VAL A 338 -11.26 -21.07 -5.72
C VAL A 338 -12.53 -21.90 -5.62
N LYS A 339 -13.46 -21.67 -6.55
CA LYS A 339 -14.68 -22.44 -6.73
C LYS A 339 -14.70 -23.10 -8.11
N GLY A 340 -15.02 -24.39 -8.16
CA GLY A 340 -15.17 -25.10 -9.43
C GLY A 340 -15.86 -26.45 -9.31
N ASP A 341 -16.03 -27.14 -10.43
CA ASP A 341 -16.54 -28.51 -10.47
C ASP A 341 -15.38 -29.48 -10.56
N TYR A 342 -15.35 -30.48 -9.70
CA TYR A 342 -14.30 -31.50 -9.67
C TYR A 342 -14.86 -32.86 -10.09
N THR A 343 -14.18 -33.54 -11.00
CA THR A 343 -14.59 -34.85 -11.52
C THR A 343 -13.51 -35.88 -11.25
N TYR A 344 -13.91 -37.06 -10.74
CA TYR A 344 -13.00 -38.17 -10.48
C TYR A 344 -13.62 -39.53 -10.83
N LEU A 345 -12.76 -40.52 -11.08
CA LEU A 345 -13.12 -41.92 -11.30
C LEU A 345 -12.73 -42.74 -10.05
N PRO A 346 -13.69 -43.33 -9.32
CA PRO A 346 -13.39 -44.27 -8.25
C PRO A 346 -12.58 -45.48 -8.75
N ASN A 347 -11.63 -45.95 -7.93
CA ASN A 347 -10.79 -47.10 -8.29
C ASN A 347 -11.63 -48.40 -8.42
N GLY A 348 -11.23 -49.27 -9.35
CA GLY A 348 -11.92 -50.53 -9.64
C GLY A 348 -13.08 -50.42 -10.63
N LEU A 349 -13.38 -49.23 -11.15
CA LEU A 349 -14.37 -49.02 -12.21
C LEU A 349 -13.68 -48.84 -13.58
N ALA A 350 -14.41 -49.18 -14.64
CA ALA A 350 -13.95 -48.94 -16.01
C ALA A 350 -13.87 -47.44 -16.29
N ASP A 351 -12.87 -47.02 -17.05
CA ASP A 351 -12.61 -45.63 -17.41
C ASP A 351 -13.57 -45.15 -18.50
N THR A 352 -14.81 -44.87 -18.10
CA THR A 352 -15.89 -44.41 -18.97
C THR A 352 -16.64 -43.26 -18.27
N GLU A 353 -17.08 -42.25 -19.01
CA GLU A 353 -17.74 -41.06 -18.46
C GLU A 353 -18.94 -41.37 -17.56
N THR A 354 -19.66 -42.47 -17.81
CA THR A 354 -20.77 -42.94 -16.98
C THR A 354 -20.38 -43.33 -15.55
N ASN A 355 -19.11 -43.64 -15.31
CA ASN A 355 -18.57 -44.02 -14.00
C ASN A 355 -17.90 -42.85 -13.27
N TYR A 356 -17.83 -41.67 -13.90
CA TYR A 356 -17.24 -40.50 -13.27
C TYR A 356 -18.20 -39.92 -12.24
N VAL A 357 -17.64 -39.51 -11.11
CA VAL A 357 -18.36 -38.76 -10.08
C VAL A 357 -18.01 -37.30 -10.23
N LYS A 358 -19.01 -36.47 -10.54
CA LYS A 358 -18.89 -35.02 -10.58
C LYS A 358 -19.36 -34.42 -9.26
N LYS A 359 -18.50 -33.67 -8.59
CA LYS A 359 -18.88 -32.79 -7.47
C LYS A 359 -18.89 -31.34 -7.94
N GLU A 360 -20.07 -30.74 -7.93
CA GLU A 360 -20.23 -29.37 -8.38
C GLU A 360 -19.95 -28.36 -7.26
N ASN A 361 -19.47 -27.18 -7.63
CA ASN A 361 -19.33 -26.04 -6.73
C ASN A 361 -18.45 -26.31 -5.49
N CYS A 362 -17.37 -27.08 -5.66
CA CYS A 362 -16.36 -27.32 -4.63
C CYS A 362 -15.53 -26.06 -4.37
N TYR A 363 -15.17 -25.82 -3.12
CA TYR A 363 -14.33 -24.72 -2.66
C TYR A 363 -12.97 -25.20 -2.15
N TYR A 364 -11.93 -24.42 -2.49
CA TYR A 364 -10.55 -24.62 -2.02
C TYR A 364 -10.02 -23.27 -1.52
N ALA A 365 -9.73 -23.18 -0.22
CA ALA A 365 -9.26 -21.95 0.42
C ALA A 365 -7.76 -22.05 0.72
N ILE A 366 -7.01 -21.00 0.36
CA ILE A 366 -5.55 -20.93 0.52
C ILE A 366 -5.19 -19.70 1.37
N PRO A 367 -4.49 -19.86 2.51
CA PRO A 367 -3.98 -18.72 3.28
C PRO A 367 -2.78 -18.12 2.54
N VAL A 368 -2.98 -16.94 1.99
CA VAL A 368 -2.00 -16.33 1.08
C VAL A 368 -0.74 -15.97 1.86
N GLY A 369 0.38 -16.51 1.39
CA GLY A 369 1.69 -16.25 1.97
C GLY A 369 2.03 -17.07 3.22
N ALA A 370 1.23 -18.07 3.60
CA ALA A 370 1.57 -18.96 4.71
C ALA A 370 2.89 -19.72 4.47
N GLU A 371 3.14 -20.18 3.25
CA GLU A 371 4.44 -20.60 2.73
C GLU A 371 4.62 -19.95 1.36
N VAL A 372 5.79 -19.36 1.10
CA VAL A 372 6.12 -18.70 -0.17
C VAL A 372 7.49 -19.11 -0.66
N THR A 373 7.71 -19.02 -1.97
CA THR A 373 9.04 -19.05 -2.58
C THR A 373 9.41 -17.66 -3.10
N ILE A 374 10.47 -17.08 -2.54
CA ILE A 374 11.05 -15.79 -2.95
C ILE A 374 12.48 -16.06 -3.41
N ASP A 375 12.82 -15.70 -4.65
CA ASP A 375 14.16 -15.93 -5.24
C ASP A 375 14.67 -17.38 -5.07
N GLY A 376 13.76 -18.36 -5.21
CA GLY A 376 14.06 -19.79 -5.07
C GLY A 376 14.23 -20.28 -3.63
N LYS A 377 13.99 -19.43 -2.62
CA LYS A 377 14.05 -19.79 -1.20
C LYS A 377 12.65 -19.83 -0.60
N LYS A 378 12.40 -20.85 0.23
CA LYS A 378 11.15 -20.97 0.97
C LYS A 378 11.17 -20.08 2.21
N GLU A 379 10.07 -19.36 2.44
CA GLU A 379 9.79 -18.65 3.67
C GLU A 379 8.40 -19.02 4.19
N GLU A 380 8.28 -19.25 5.49
CA GLU A 380 7.02 -19.53 6.18
C GLU A 380 6.50 -18.27 6.88
N SER A 381 5.18 -18.20 7.07
CA SER A 381 4.49 -17.08 7.73
C SER A 381 4.85 -15.71 7.14
N PHE A 382 5.06 -15.66 5.82
CA PHE A 382 5.36 -14.41 5.12
C PHE A 382 4.12 -13.51 5.08
N TYR A 383 2.97 -14.13 4.81
CA TYR A 383 1.64 -13.56 4.63
C TYR A 383 1.62 -12.40 3.65
N VAL A 384 0.56 -11.58 3.65
CA VAL A 384 0.42 -10.48 2.69
C VAL A 384 1.18 -9.25 3.17
N ARG A 385 2.16 -8.84 2.38
CA ARG A 385 2.99 -7.63 2.54
C ARG A 385 2.93 -6.75 1.30
N ARG A 386 3.05 -5.44 1.49
CA ARG A 386 2.91 -4.41 0.46
C ARG A 386 3.95 -4.59 -0.65
N ASN A 387 3.61 -4.15 -1.86
CA ASN A 387 4.52 -4.10 -3.01
C ASN A 387 5.11 -5.46 -3.44
N TYR A 388 4.39 -6.55 -3.16
CA TYR A 388 4.68 -7.89 -3.67
C TYR A 388 3.56 -8.38 -4.59
N LYS A 389 3.94 -9.17 -5.60
CA LYS A 389 3.00 -9.97 -6.39
C LYS A 389 3.03 -11.42 -5.90
N TYR A 390 1.86 -11.98 -5.61
CA TYR A 390 1.65 -13.37 -5.20
C TYR A 390 1.01 -14.11 -6.37
N ALA A 391 1.80 -14.95 -7.03
CA ALA A 391 1.33 -15.85 -8.07
C ALA A 391 1.08 -17.24 -7.46
N ILE A 392 -0.19 -17.61 -7.33
CA ILE A 392 -0.62 -18.84 -6.68
C ILE A 392 -0.91 -19.91 -7.74
N SER A 393 -0.21 -21.03 -7.67
CA SER A 393 -0.47 -22.22 -8.48
C SER A 393 -1.07 -23.32 -7.59
N LEU A 394 -2.22 -23.83 -7.99
CA LEU A 394 -2.92 -24.90 -7.27
C LEU A 394 -2.81 -26.22 -7.99
N THR A 395 -2.59 -27.27 -7.22
CA THR A 395 -2.74 -28.66 -7.63
C THR A 395 -3.87 -29.28 -6.82
N ILE A 396 -5.00 -29.52 -7.48
CA ILE A 396 -6.21 -30.10 -6.90
C ILE A 396 -6.13 -31.62 -7.04
N ILE A 397 -6.15 -32.31 -5.91
CA ILE A 397 -5.90 -33.75 -5.83
C ILE A 397 -7.13 -34.55 -5.42
N GLY A 398 -8.26 -33.89 -5.23
CA GLY A 398 -9.50 -34.48 -4.75
C GLY A 398 -10.62 -33.46 -4.62
N PRO A 399 -11.83 -33.89 -4.22
CA PRO A 399 -12.96 -32.99 -4.06
C PRO A 399 -12.73 -32.00 -2.91
N GLY A 400 -12.99 -30.72 -3.17
CA GLY A 400 -13.01 -29.64 -2.18
C GLY A 400 -14.30 -29.58 -1.37
N SER A 401 -14.40 -28.57 -0.50
CA SER A 401 -15.53 -28.38 0.41
C SER A 401 -16.80 -27.91 -0.29
N GLU A 402 -17.95 -28.24 0.28
CA GLU A 402 -19.26 -27.73 -0.19
C GLU A 402 -19.50 -26.29 0.27
N ILE A 403 -18.75 -25.83 1.28
CA ILE A 403 -18.83 -24.47 1.85
C ILE A 403 -17.45 -23.82 1.89
N PRO A 404 -17.35 -22.49 1.72
CA PRO A 404 -16.08 -21.82 1.46
C PRO A 404 -15.16 -21.68 2.68
N TYR A 405 -15.71 -21.65 3.89
CA TYR A 405 -15.00 -21.23 5.09
C TYR A 405 -14.81 -22.35 6.13
N ASP A 406 -15.10 -23.59 5.76
CA ASP A 406 -14.79 -24.76 6.57
C ASP A 406 -14.18 -25.86 5.69
N PRO A 407 -13.16 -26.57 6.22
CA PRO A 407 -12.55 -27.66 5.48
C PRO A 407 -13.47 -28.88 5.44
N MET A 408 -13.30 -29.69 4.39
CA MET A 408 -13.58 -31.12 4.52
C MET A 408 -12.49 -31.78 5.37
N ILE A 409 -12.71 -33.03 5.81
CA ILE A 409 -11.72 -33.83 6.56
C ILE A 409 -10.30 -33.77 5.93
N SER A 410 -10.21 -33.58 4.61
CA SER A 410 -8.97 -33.26 3.91
C SER A 410 -9.18 -32.08 2.97
N ALA A 411 -8.21 -31.17 2.90
CA ALA A 411 -8.26 -29.99 2.03
C ALA A 411 -8.19 -30.35 0.53
N ASN A 412 -7.60 -31.51 0.19
CA ASN A 412 -7.48 -32.06 -1.17
C ASN A 412 -6.90 -31.07 -2.20
N VAL A 413 -6.06 -30.16 -1.74
CA VAL A 413 -5.34 -29.19 -2.55
C VAL A 413 -3.93 -29.02 -2.02
N SER A 414 -2.97 -28.94 -2.93
CA SER A 414 -1.63 -28.44 -2.68
C SER A 414 -1.50 -27.07 -3.36
N ALA A 415 -0.84 -26.13 -2.70
CA ALA A 415 -0.61 -24.80 -3.24
C ALA A 415 0.88 -24.48 -3.26
N SER A 416 1.34 -23.91 -4.36
CA SER A 416 2.64 -23.26 -4.47
C SER A 416 2.41 -21.77 -4.65
N VAL A 417 3.05 -20.96 -3.81
CA VAL A 417 2.94 -19.49 -3.86
C VAL A 417 4.30 -18.91 -4.21
N LYS A 418 4.44 -18.43 -5.44
CA LYS A 418 5.62 -17.68 -5.86
C LYS A 418 5.39 -16.20 -5.53
N VAL A 419 6.38 -15.59 -4.88
CA VAL A 419 6.32 -14.18 -4.50
C VAL A 419 7.48 -13.42 -5.14
N GLU A 420 7.17 -12.31 -5.80
CA GLU A 420 8.16 -11.43 -6.41
C GLU A 420 7.96 -9.99 -5.92
N PRO A 421 9.05 -9.26 -5.62
CA PRO A 421 8.99 -7.82 -5.44
C PRO A 421 8.39 -7.17 -6.69
N TRP A 422 7.38 -6.30 -6.55
CA TRP A 422 6.66 -5.70 -7.69
C TRP A 422 7.57 -4.83 -8.58
N ASN A 423 8.67 -4.33 -8.02
CA ASN A 423 9.60 -3.46 -8.72
C ASN A 423 10.54 -4.23 -9.67
N VAL A 424 10.46 -5.57 -9.73
CA VAL A 424 11.23 -6.41 -10.66
C VAL A 424 10.51 -6.46 -12.00
N LYS A 425 11.13 -5.91 -13.05
CA LYS A 425 10.67 -6.10 -14.43
C LYS A 425 11.23 -7.42 -14.94
N THR A 426 10.36 -8.42 -15.13
CA THR A 426 10.74 -9.65 -15.84
C THR A 426 10.84 -9.33 -17.32
N ILE A 427 12.07 -9.16 -17.81
CA ILE A 427 12.33 -9.01 -19.25
C ILE A 427 12.26 -10.42 -19.85
N HIS A 428 11.21 -10.72 -20.60
CA HIS A 428 11.22 -11.84 -21.51
C HIS A 428 12.01 -11.40 -22.75
N GLU A 429 13.26 -11.83 -22.88
CA GLU A 429 13.95 -11.77 -24.16
C GLU A 429 13.24 -12.76 -25.09
N GLU A 430 12.52 -12.25 -26.09
CA GLU A 430 12.19 -13.05 -27.27
C GLU A 430 13.52 -13.36 -27.95
N VAL A 431 14.00 -14.60 -27.78
CA VAL A 431 15.11 -15.12 -28.55
C VAL A 431 14.55 -15.43 -29.94
N GLU A 432 14.86 -14.56 -30.92
CA GLU A 432 14.60 -14.80 -32.35
C GLU A 432 15.28 -16.08 -32.87
#